data_AF-A0A967T4N3-F1
#
_entry.id   AF-A0A967T4N3-F1
#
_cell.length_a   1.000
_cell.length_b   1.000
_cell.length_c   1.000
_cell.angle_alpha   90.00
_cell.angle_beta   90.00
_cell.angle_gamma   90.00
#
_symmetry.space_group_name_H-M   'P 1'
#
loop_
_entity.id
_entity.type
_entity.pdbx_description
1 polymer ?
#
loop_
_entity_poly.entity_id
_entity_poly.type
_entity_poly.pdbx_seq_one_letter_code
_entity_poly.pdbx_strand_id
1 'polypeptide(L)'
;EMLHHCKAVARGAKYPLLVGDMPFMSYQVDAKEAVRNAGRFLKEGRMDVIKLEGGRDMAPTVGAIVDAGIPVMGHIGLTPQTVSKLGGYRVQGKDVATAK
;
A
#
# COMPACT_ATOMS: atom_id res chain seq x y z
N GLU A 1 -0.42 4.61 13.88
CA GLU A 1 0.43 5.78 13.54
C GLU A 1 0.12 6.38 12.17
N MET A 2 0.09 5.59 11.09
CA MET A 2 -0.14 6.14 9.74
C MET A 2 -1.38 7.05 9.61
N LEU A 3 -2.55 6.65 10.12
CA LEU A 3 -3.75 7.49 10.05
C LEU A 3 -3.60 8.84 10.77
N HIS A 4 -2.76 8.92 11.81
CA HIS A 4 -2.47 10.20 12.48
C HIS A 4 -1.69 11.13 11.55
N HIS A 5 -0.64 10.62 10.90
CA HIS A 5 0.15 11.39 9.92
C HIS A 5 -0.66 11.75 8.69
N CYS A 6 -1.48 10.84 8.14
CA CYS A 6 -2.40 11.11 7.04
C CYS A 6 -3.32 12.29 7.37
N LYS A 7 -3.96 12.27 8.55
CA LYS A 7 -4.81 13.38 9.03
C LYS A 7 -4.04 14.69 9.15
N ALA A 8 -2.78 14.64 9.59
CA ALA A 8 -1.94 15.83 9.70
C ALA A 8 -1.62 16.44 8.33
N VAL A 9 -1.20 15.60 7.38
CA VAL A 9 -0.90 16.02 5.99
C VAL A 9 -2.16 16.56 5.30
N ALA A 10 -3.29 15.87 5.42
CA ALA A 10 -4.55 16.27 4.78
C ALA A 10 -5.13 17.60 5.29
N ARG A 11 -4.70 18.10 6.46
CA ARG A 11 -5.07 19.45 6.91
C ARG A 11 -4.28 20.55 6.19
N GLY A 12 -3.06 20.26 5.75
CA GLY A 12 -2.18 21.24 5.11
C GLY A 12 -2.18 21.17 3.59
N ALA A 13 -2.43 19.99 3.02
CA ALA A 13 -2.44 19.78 1.58
C ALA A 13 -3.73 20.32 0.93
N LYS A 14 -3.57 21.13 -0.13
CA LYS A 14 -4.70 21.71 -0.89
C LYS A 14 -4.88 21.13 -2.29
N TYR A 15 -3.78 20.72 -2.93
CA TYR A 15 -3.72 20.33 -4.34
C TYR A 15 -3.04 18.98 -4.64
N PRO A 16 -2.03 18.50 -3.88
CA PRO A 16 -1.34 17.28 -4.28
C PRO A 16 -2.23 16.06 -4.05
N LEU A 17 -2.03 15.02 -4.87
CA LEU A 17 -2.59 13.69 -4.64
C LEU A 17 -2.00 13.11 -3.35
N LEU A 18 -2.87 12.76 -2.40
CA LEU A 18 -2.47 12.20 -1.13
C LEU A 18 -2.49 10.67 -1.16
N VAL A 19 -1.31 10.07 -1.01
CA VAL A 19 -1.13 8.62 -0.98
C VAL A 19 -0.81 8.17 0.44
N GLY A 20 -1.67 7.32 1.00
CA GLY A 20 -1.49 6.73 2.33
C GLY A 20 -0.92 5.32 2.25
N ASP A 21 0.28 5.10 2.82
CA ASP A 21 0.86 3.77 2.85
C ASP A 21 0.18 2.86 3.90
N MET A 22 -0.27 1.69 3.45
CA MET A 22 -0.79 0.65 4.31
C MET A 22 0.38 -0.08 4.99
N PRO A 23 0.45 -0.07 6.34
CA PRO A 23 1.54 -0.73 7.07
C PRO A 23 1.59 -2.24 6.85
N PHE A 24 2.75 -2.83 7.15
CA PHE A 24 2.89 -4.28 7.24
C PHE A 24 1.81 -4.90 8.15
N MET A 25 1.31 -6.07 7.76
CA MET A 25 0.18 -6.79 8.37
C MET A 25 -1.18 -6.10 8.32
N SER A 26 -1.32 -4.93 7.70
CA SER A 26 -2.63 -4.28 7.56
C SER A 26 -3.43 -4.70 6.31
N TYR A 27 -2.81 -5.44 5.38
CA TYR A 27 -3.46 -5.91 4.14
C TYR A 27 -3.08 -7.34 3.74
N GLN A 28 -2.10 -7.95 4.40
CA GLN A 28 -1.60 -9.29 4.06
C GLN A 28 -2.44 -10.43 4.67
N VAL A 29 -3.29 -10.12 5.66
CA VAL A 29 -4.06 -11.13 6.42
C VAL A 29 -5.13 -11.76 5.54
N ASP A 30 -6.05 -10.94 5.03
CA ASP A 30 -7.08 -11.34 4.07
C ASP A 30 -7.64 -10.11 3.34
N ALA A 31 -8.41 -10.36 2.27
CA ALA A 31 -8.99 -9.31 1.45
C ALA A 31 -9.99 -8.42 2.21
N LYS A 32 -10.76 -8.98 3.15
CA LYS A 32 -11.77 -8.24 3.92
C LYS A 32 -11.11 -7.24 4.86
N GLU A 33 -10.03 -7.65 5.51
CA GLU A 33 -9.18 -6.79 6.33
C GLU A 33 -8.47 -5.73 5.51
N ALA A 34 -7.91 -6.10 4.36
CA ALA A 34 -7.29 -5.15 3.45
C ALA A 34 -8.25 -4.04 3.00
N VAL A 35 -9.45 -4.41 2.54
CA VAL A 35 -10.50 -3.45 2.14
C VAL A 35 -10.92 -2.57 3.32
N ARG A 36 -11.16 -3.17 4.50
CA ARG A 36 -11.53 -2.43 5.72
C ARG A 36 -10.47 -1.41 6.09
N ASN A 37 -9.20 -1.80 6.09
CA ASN A 37 -8.10 -0.91 6.45
C ASN A 37 -7.86 0.16 5.38
N ALA A 38 -7.94 -0.18 4.09
CA ALA A 38 -7.86 0.78 2.99
C ALA A 38 -8.96 1.85 3.11
N GLY A 39 -10.20 1.43 3.42
CA GLY A 39 -11.32 2.36 3.63
C GLY A 39 -11.08 3.37 4.77
N ARG A 40 -10.32 2.99 5.80
CA ARG A 40 -9.93 3.91 6.88
C ARG A 40 -8.96 4.98 6.41
N PHE A 41 -8.06 4.69 5.47
CA PHE A 41 -7.14 5.69 4.92
C PHE A 41 -7.89 6.79 4.15
N LEU A 42 -8.93 6.43 3.40
CA LEU A 42 -9.79 7.40 2.74
C LEU A 42 -10.68 8.13 3.76
N LYS A 43 -11.46 7.39 4.54
CA LYS A 43 -12.49 7.96 5.43
C LYS A 43 -11.91 8.74 6.60
N GLU A 44 -10.94 8.15 7.30
CA GLU A 44 -10.33 8.77 8.49
C GLU A 44 -9.08 9.54 8.11
N GLY A 45 -8.23 8.97 7.27
CA GLY A 45 -6.96 9.55 6.86
C GLY A 45 -7.10 10.72 5.89
N ARG A 46 -8.23 10.82 5.17
CA ARG A 46 -8.46 11.78 4.07
C ARG A 46 -7.42 11.66 2.96
N MET A 47 -6.99 10.43 2.67
CA MET A 47 -6.12 10.12 1.54
C MET A 47 -6.97 9.87 0.30
N ASP A 48 -6.41 10.13 -0.88
CA ASP A 48 -7.05 9.89 -2.17
C ASP A 48 -6.79 8.47 -2.67
N VAL A 49 -5.61 7.93 -2.33
CA VAL A 49 -5.09 6.65 -2.81
C VAL A 49 -4.42 5.91 -1.65
N ILE A 50 -4.48 4.59 -1.64
CA ILE A 50 -3.64 3.78 -0.74
C ILE A 50 -2.40 3.25 -1.47
N LYS A 51 -1.29 3.08 -0.76
CA LYS A 51 -0.12 2.32 -1.25
C LYS A 51 -0.03 1.01 -0.50
N LEU A 52 0.33 -0.06 -1.20
CA LEU A 52 0.69 -1.34 -0.59
C LEU A 52 1.86 -1.99 -1.33
N GLU A 53 2.54 -2.93 -0.68
CA GLU A 53 3.72 -3.62 -1.20
C GLU A 53 3.38 -5.06 -1.60
N GLY A 54 3.80 -5.47 -2.78
CA GLY A 54 3.56 -6.84 -3.26
C GLY A 54 3.51 -6.91 -4.78
N GLY A 55 3.85 -8.08 -5.33
CA GLY A 55 3.79 -8.33 -6.76
C GLY A 55 2.48 -9.00 -7.14
N ARG A 56 2.55 -9.94 -8.08
CA ARG A 56 1.39 -10.73 -8.55
C ARG A 56 0.65 -11.45 -7.42
N ASP A 57 1.34 -11.82 -6.35
CA ASP A 57 0.78 -12.42 -5.15
C ASP A 57 -0.24 -11.51 -4.44
N MET A 58 -0.12 -10.18 -4.61
CA MET A 58 -1.04 -9.20 -4.03
C MET A 58 -2.16 -8.78 -5.00
N ALA A 59 -2.14 -9.23 -6.25
CA ALA A 59 -3.13 -8.86 -7.25
C ALA A 59 -4.58 -9.17 -6.84
N PRO A 60 -4.91 -10.30 -6.19
CA PRO A 60 -6.27 -10.55 -5.70
C PRO A 60 -6.72 -9.55 -4.64
N THR A 61 -5.83 -9.17 -3.72
CA THR A 61 -6.10 -8.16 -2.69
C THR A 61 -6.28 -6.77 -3.31
N VAL A 62 -5.44 -6.40 -4.27
CA VAL A 62 -5.58 -5.15 -5.04
C VAL A 62 -6.92 -5.13 -5.76
N GLY A 63 -7.31 -6.23 -6.41
CA GLY A 63 -8.62 -6.38 -7.06
C GLY A 63 -9.76 -6.10 -6.09
N ALA A 64 -9.76 -6.75 -4.92
CA ALA A 64 -10.80 -6.54 -3.91
C ALA A 64 -10.90 -5.08 -3.41
N ILE A 65 -9.75 -4.39 -3.27
CA ILE A 65 -9.71 -2.97 -2.86
C ILE A 65 -10.24 -2.07 -3.97
N VAL A 66 -9.85 -2.32 -5.21
CA VAL A 66 -10.31 -1.57 -6.39
C VAL A 66 -11.80 -1.80 -6.65
N ASP A 67 -12.30 -3.03 -6.52
CA ASP A 67 -13.72 -3.38 -6.64
C ASP A 67 -14.58 -2.69 -5.58
N ALA A 68 -13.99 -2.39 -4.41
CA ALA A 68 -14.61 -1.58 -3.35
C ALA A 68 -14.56 -0.06 -3.64
N GLY A 69 -14.04 0.36 -4.79
CA GLY A 69 -13.95 1.75 -5.23
C GLY A 69 -12.75 2.52 -4.66
N ILE A 70 -11.74 1.84 -4.12
CA ILE A 70 -10.58 2.48 -3.49
C ILE A 70 -9.37 2.45 -4.46
N PRO A 71 -8.83 3.61 -4.86
CA PRO A 71 -7.64 3.66 -5.72
C PRO A 71 -6.39 3.09 -5.03
N VAL A 72 -5.56 2.37 -5.80
CA VAL A 72 -4.35 1.69 -5.31
C VAL A 72 -3.10 2.12 -6.09
N MET A 73 -2.06 2.51 -5.36
CA MET A 73 -0.69 2.62 -5.83
C MET A 73 0.09 1.35 -5.44
N GLY A 74 0.46 0.54 -6.43
CA GLY A 74 1.27 -0.66 -6.21
C GLY A 74 2.75 -0.31 -6.01
N HIS A 75 3.40 -0.93 -5.03
CA HIS A 75 4.84 -0.86 -4.82
C HIS A 75 5.47 -2.26 -5.03
N ILE A 76 6.25 -2.38 -6.11
CA ILE A 76 6.98 -3.59 -6.53
C ILE A 76 8.49 -3.38 -6.44
N GLY A 77 9.27 -4.43 -6.68
CA GLY A 77 10.73 -4.40 -6.57
C GLY A 77 11.18 -4.54 -5.11
N LEU A 78 12.01 -3.59 -4.65
CA LEU A 78 12.47 -3.57 -3.26
C LEU A 78 11.32 -3.11 -2.35
N THR A 79 10.78 -4.03 -1.55
CA THR A 79 9.65 -3.79 -0.65
C THR A 79 10.13 -3.81 0.81
N PRO A 80 10.38 -2.64 1.42
CA PRO A 80 10.93 -2.52 2.77
C PRO A 80 10.14 -3.30 3.84
N GLN A 81 8.82 -3.45 3.69
CA GLN A 81 7.99 -4.21 4.64
C GLN A 81 8.38 -5.70 4.70
N THR A 82 9.07 -6.21 3.69
CA THR A 82 9.57 -7.60 3.63
C THR A 82 11.09 -7.67 3.51
N VAL A 83 11.82 -6.63 3.93
CA VAL A 83 13.29 -6.55 3.80
C VAL A 83 14.03 -7.76 4.40
N SER A 84 13.55 -8.33 5.50
CA SER A 84 14.11 -9.55 6.10
C SER A 84 14.00 -10.77 5.17
N LYS A 85 12.90 -10.88 4.41
CA LYS A 85 12.72 -11.92 3.39
C LYS A 85 13.65 -11.71 2.18
N LEU A 86 13.98 -10.46 1.88
CA LEU A 86 14.89 -10.08 0.79
C LEU A 86 16.38 -10.19 1.16
N GLY A 87 16.71 -10.43 2.43
CA GLY A 87 18.10 -10.48 2.91
C GLY A 87 18.77 -9.10 2.95
N GLY A 88 17.98 -8.03 3.19
CA GLY A 88 18.44 -6.64 3.28
C GLY A 88 17.99 -5.77 2.11
N TYR A 89 18.42 -4.50 2.14
CA TYR A 89 18.14 -3.52 1.07
C TYR A 89 19.01 -3.79 -0.15
N ARG A 90 18.52 -4.64 -1.05
CA ARG A 90 19.21 -5.05 -2.28
C ARG A 90 18.42 -4.63 -3.51
N VAL A 91 19.11 -4.25 -4.56
CA VAL A 91 18.52 -3.99 -5.89
C VAL A 91 17.82 -5.25 -6.39
N GLN A 92 16.55 -5.11 -6.80
CA GLN A 92 15.71 -6.18 -7.36
C GLN A 92 15.59 -6.05 -8.88
N GLY A 93 15.18 -7.10 -9.59
CA GLY A 93 14.94 -7.06 -11.04
C GLY A 93 16.22 -7.06 -11.89
N LYS A 94 17.29 -7.73 -11.42
CA LYS A 94 18.57 -7.84 -12.16
C LYS A 94 18.52 -8.83 -13.33
N ASP A 95 17.55 -9.74 -13.29
CA ASP A 95 17.28 -10.70 -14.35
C ASP A 95 15.77 -10.80 -14.57
N VAL A 96 15.37 -11.39 -15.70
CA VAL A 96 13.96 -11.52 -16.09
C VAL A 96 13.14 -12.29 -15.06
N ALA A 97 13.75 -13.27 -14.38
CA ALA A 97 13.08 -14.10 -13.39
C ALA A 97 12.72 -13.33 -12.10
N THR A 98 13.52 -12.34 -11.73
CA THR A 98 13.34 -11.53 -10.52
C THR A 98 12.66 -10.18 -10.78
N ALA A 99 12.42 -9.82 -12.04
CA ALA A 99 11.63 -8.66 -12.42
C ALA A 99 10.14 -8.91 -12.10
N LYS A 100 9.54 -8.00 -11.34
CA LYS A 100 8.13 -8.04 -10.96
C LYS A 100 7.38 -6.86 -11.54
#